data_AF-A0A0D2L7N2-F1
#
_entry.id   AF-A0A0D2L7N2-F1
#
_cell.length_a   1.000
_cell.length_b   1.000
_cell.length_c   1.000
_cell.angle_alpha   90.00
_cell.angle_beta   90.00
_cell.angle_gamma   90.00
#
_symmetry.space_group_name_H-M   'P 1'
#
loop_
_entity.id
_entity.type
_entity.pdbx_description
1 polymer ?
#
loop_
_entity_poly.entity_id
_entity_poly.type
_entity_poly.pdbx_seq_one_letter_code
_entity_poly.pdbx_strand_id
1 'polypeptide(L)'
;MTTLHPLLPSLPSPPPQFLRTAMYRFNGVDPIEPNLEFVQQVVKVTEGGKGVIFACEAGGTLRPSINFPAGKASRSLQAVYKALVEGGPSRVKHLDRGVYGWFQAGLPFDGSYVPDIGRLPSAADNK
;
A
#
# COMPACT_ATOMS: atom_id res chain seq x y z
N MET A 1 -24.30 -31.42 -3.04
CA MET A 1 -24.57 -30.19 -2.26
C MET A 1 -23.70 -29.08 -2.84
N THR A 2 -24.27 -28.29 -3.73
CA THR A 2 -23.57 -27.22 -4.45
C THR A 2 -23.73 -25.93 -3.64
N THR A 3 -22.65 -25.45 -3.05
CA THR A 3 -22.64 -24.20 -2.27
C THR A 3 -22.78 -23.02 -3.22
N LEU A 4 -23.94 -22.36 -3.18
CA LEU A 4 -24.19 -21.08 -3.82
C LEU A 4 -23.29 -20.03 -3.14
N HIS A 5 -22.29 -19.51 -3.84
CA HIS A 5 -21.60 -18.30 -3.44
C HIS A 5 -22.61 -17.14 -3.47
N PRO A 6 -22.72 -16.32 -2.41
CA PRO A 6 -23.57 -15.13 -2.46
C PRO A 6 -23.02 -14.18 -3.52
N LEU A 7 -23.88 -13.82 -4.48
CA LEU A 7 -23.60 -12.77 -5.47
C LEU A 7 -23.36 -11.46 -4.70
N LEU A 8 -22.10 -11.03 -4.63
CA LEU A 8 -21.78 -9.68 -4.18
C LEU A 8 -22.56 -8.69 -5.09
N PRO A 9 -23.31 -7.73 -4.52
CA PRO A 9 -23.96 -6.70 -5.33
C PRO A 9 -22.88 -5.99 -6.15
N SER A 10 -23.13 -5.86 -7.45
CA SER A 10 -22.21 -5.16 -8.35
C SER A 10 -22.03 -3.73 -7.85
N LEU A 11 -20.80 -3.39 -7.43
CA LEU A 11 -20.47 -2.02 -7.06
C LEU A 11 -20.75 -1.09 -8.25
N PRO A 12 -21.29 0.11 -8.03
CA PRO A 12 -21.46 1.09 -9.10
C PRO A 12 -20.11 1.35 -9.78
N SER A 13 -20.15 1.53 -11.10
CA SER A 13 -18.94 1.85 -11.87
C SER A 13 -18.26 3.08 -11.27
N PRO A 14 -16.93 3.06 -11.06
CA PRO A 14 -16.24 4.20 -10.49
C PRO A 14 -16.47 5.44 -11.36
N PRO A 15 -16.54 6.65 -10.75
CA PRO A 15 -16.68 7.88 -11.52
C PRO A 15 -15.53 8.03 -12.51
N PRO A 16 -15.76 8.69 -13.67
CA PRO A 16 -14.71 8.97 -14.63
C PRO A 16 -13.48 9.61 -13.95
N GLN A 17 -12.27 9.23 -14.38
CA GLN A 17 -11.02 9.67 -13.74
C GLN A 17 -10.89 11.19 -13.60
N PHE A 18 -11.40 11.95 -14.58
CA PHE A 18 -11.38 13.42 -14.53
C PHE A 18 -12.24 13.98 -13.39
N LEU A 19 -13.39 13.38 -13.10
CA LEU A 19 -14.28 13.82 -12.02
C LEU A 19 -13.66 13.53 -10.65
N ARG A 20 -13.06 12.35 -10.50
CA ARG A 20 -12.33 11.96 -9.29
C ARG A 20 -11.13 12.88 -9.03
N THR A 21 -10.39 13.21 -10.10
CA THR A 21 -9.25 14.14 -10.07
C THR A 21 -9.68 15.54 -9.65
N ALA A 22 -10.77 16.05 -10.23
CA ALA A 22 -11.32 17.36 -9.89
C ALA A 22 -11.77 17.41 -8.42
N MET A 23 -12.46 16.38 -7.93
CA MET A 23 -12.87 16.29 -6.53
C MET A 23 -11.68 16.24 -5.56
N TYR A 24 -10.63 15.47 -5.86
CA TYR A 24 -9.44 15.43 -5.01
C TYR A 24 -8.75 16.80 -4.96
N ARG A 25 -8.55 17.44 -6.11
CA ARG A 25 -7.96 18.79 -6.17
C ARG A 25 -8.79 19.84 -5.42
N PHE A 26 -10.13 19.79 -5.54
CA PHE A 26 -11.03 20.68 -4.78
C PHE A 26 -10.86 20.55 -3.26
N ASN A 27 -10.53 19.35 -2.77
CA ASN A 27 -10.26 19.08 -1.36
C ASN A 27 -8.77 19.24 -0.98
N GLY A 28 -7.95 19.86 -1.85
CA GLY A 28 -6.51 20.05 -1.59
C GLY A 28 -5.69 18.75 -1.59
N VAL A 29 -6.23 17.66 -2.15
CA VAL A 29 -5.55 16.38 -2.29
C VAL A 29 -5.03 16.26 -3.72
N ASP A 30 -3.71 16.11 -3.87
CA ASP A 30 -3.13 15.77 -5.16
C ASP A 30 -3.48 14.32 -5.52
N PRO A 31 -4.16 14.09 -6.66
CA PRO A 31 -4.45 12.74 -7.12
C PRO A 31 -3.14 12.03 -7.44
N ILE A 32 -3.01 10.80 -6.96
CA ILE A 32 -1.91 9.91 -7.33
C ILE A 32 -2.36 9.11 -8.54
N GLU A 33 -1.64 9.26 -9.66
CA GLU A 33 -1.88 8.48 -10.86
C GLU A 33 -1.37 7.04 -10.68
N PRO A 34 -2.18 6.02 -11.02
CA PRO A 34 -1.75 4.63 -10.88
C PRO A 34 -0.68 4.29 -11.92
N ASN A 35 0.41 3.65 -11.47
CA ASN A 35 1.39 3.06 -12.38
C ASN A 35 0.78 1.82 -13.07
N LEU A 36 0.55 1.92 -14.38
CA LEU A 36 -0.01 0.85 -15.21
C LEU A 36 0.99 -0.30 -15.43
N GLU A 37 2.29 -0.02 -15.42
CA GLU A 37 3.37 -1.00 -15.62
C GLU A 37 3.82 -1.67 -14.31
N PHE A 38 3.17 -1.34 -13.18
CA PHE A 38 3.59 -1.76 -11.85
C PHE A 38 3.91 -3.25 -11.75
N VAL A 39 3.02 -4.12 -12.24
CA VAL A 39 3.20 -5.58 -12.13
C VAL A 39 4.37 -6.07 -12.97
N GLN A 40 4.51 -5.55 -14.18
CA GLN A 40 5.62 -5.90 -15.08
C GLN A 40 6.97 -5.52 -14.47
N GLN A 41 7.03 -4.33 -13.85
CA GLN A 41 8.23 -3.86 -13.15
C GLN A 41 8.57 -4.74 -11.94
N VAL A 42 7.57 -5.16 -11.17
CA VAL A 42 7.76 -6.08 -10.04
C VAL A 42 8.28 -7.44 -10.52
N VAL A 43 7.66 -8.03 -11.55
CA VAL A 43 8.09 -9.31 -12.12
C VAL A 43 9.54 -9.25 -12.56
N LYS A 44 9.91 -8.20 -13.31
CA LYS A 44 11.28 -7.96 -13.78
C LYS A 44 12.31 -7.90 -12.63
N VAL A 45 11.99 -7.21 -11.53
CA VAL A 45 12.88 -7.11 -10.36
C VAL A 45 13.03 -8.47 -9.65
N THR A 46 12.00 -9.31 -9.71
CA THR A 46 11.99 -10.64 -9.10
C THR A 46 12.45 -11.79 -10.01
N GLU A 47 12.91 -11.47 -11.23
CA GLU A 47 13.53 -12.45 -12.12
C GLU A 47 14.65 -13.23 -11.41
N GLY A 48 14.71 -14.54 -11.67
CA GLY A 48 15.63 -15.44 -10.97
C GLY A 48 15.18 -15.85 -9.56
N GLY A 49 13.90 -15.68 -9.22
CA GLY A 49 13.31 -16.21 -7.98
C GLY A 49 13.61 -15.40 -6.71
N LYS A 50 14.01 -14.14 -6.87
CA LYS A 50 14.23 -13.20 -5.77
C LYS A 50 12.90 -12.84 -5.10
N GLY A 51 12.95 -12.64 -3.79
CA GLY A 51 11.81 -12.04 -3.07
C GLY A 51 11.83 -10.53 -3.16
N VAL A 52 10.68 -9.90 -2.93
CA VAL A 52 10.53 -8.44 -2.87
C VAL A 52 9.86 -8.02 -1.56
N ILE A 53 10.34 -6.93 -0.98
CA ILE A 53 9.77 -6.31 0.22
C ILE A 53 9.27 -4.92 -0.18
N PHE A 54 7.96 -4.70 -0.07
CA PHE A 54 7.36 -3.40 -0.33
C PHE A 54 7.40 -2.53 0.93
N ALA A 55 7.82 -1.29 0.77
CA ALA A 55 7.84 -0.29 1.83
C ALA A 55 7.18 1.01 1.36
N CYS A 56 6.42 1.65 2.24
CA CYS A 56 6.03 3.05 2.11
C CYS A 56 6.48 3.78 3.38
N GLU A 57 6.17 5.07 3.52
CA GLU A 57 6.63 5.91 4.64
C GLU A 57 6.27 5.33 6.03
N ALA A 58 4.99 5.30 6.41
CA ALA A 58 4.54 4.83 7.74
C ALA A 58 4.16 3.34 7.83
N GLY A 59 4.23 2.60 6.71
CA GLY A 59 3.75 1.23 6.61
C GLY A 59 2.25 1.07 6.93
N GLY A 60 1.83 -0.19 7.01
CA GLY A 60 0.47 -0.61 7.41
C GLY A 60 0.57 -1.84 8.30
N THR A 61 -0.57 -2.42 8.67
CA THR A 61 -0.60 -3.69 9.39
C THR A 61 -1.89 -4.44 9.09
N LEU A 62 -1.82 -5.75 8.97
CA LEU A 62 -3.01 -6.62 8.95
C LEU A 62 -3.45 -7.02 10.36
N ARG A 63 -2.68 -6.64 11.38
CA ARG A 63 -3.01 -6.89 12.79
C ARG A 63 -4.03 -5.88 13.28
N PRO A 64 -5.14 -6.32 13.89
CA PRO A 64 -6.14 -5.42 14.44
C PRO A 64 -5.57 -4.65 15.65
N SER A 65 -6.06 -3.45 15.87
CA SER A 65 -5.80 -2.63 17.05
C SER A 65 -7.06 -1.86 17.46
N ILE A 66 -7.02 -1.20 18.62
CA ILE A 66 -8.13 -0.36 19.12
C ILE A 66 -8.55 0.68 18.08
N ASN A 67 -7.57 1.34 17.46
CA ASN A 67 -7.81 2.39 16.46
C ASN A 67 -8.09 1.80 15.07
N PHE A 68 -7.65 0.57 14.81
CA PHE A 68 -7.79 -0.09 13.51
C PHE A 68 -8.27 -1.55 13.68
N PRO A 69 -9.57 -1.80 13.91
CA PRO A 69 -10.10 -3.14 14.15
C PRO A 69 -9.90 -4.13 12.98
N ALA A 70 -9.70 -3.64 11.76
CA ALA A 70 -9.39 -4.44 10.57
C ALA A 70 -7.92 -4.34 10.13
N GLY A 71 -7.06 -3.73 10.94
CA GLY A 71 -5.70 -3.34 10.56
C GLY A 71 -5.62 -1.99 9.84
N LYS A 72 -4.40 -1.52 9.62
CA LYS A 72 -4.08 -0.21 9.04
C LYS A 72 -3.72 -0.38 7.56
N ALA A 73 -4.55 0.18 6.68
CA ALA A 73 -4.24 0.21 5.25
C ALA A 73 -2.97 1.03 4.97
N SER A 74 -2.22 0.66 3.93
CA SER A 74 -1.02 1.38 3.48
C SER A 74 -0.75 1.15 2.00
N ARG A 75 0.02 2.06 1.38
CA ARG A 75 0.45 1.92 -0.02
C ARG A 75 1.28 0.66 -0.24
N SER A 76 2.13 0.27 0.72
CA SER A 76 2.90 -0.98 0.63
C SER A 76 2.01 -2.23 0.70
N LEU A 77 0.95 -2.23 1.53
CA LEU A 77 0.00 -3.34 1.57
C LEU A 77 -0.86 -3.43 0.30
N GLN A 78 -1.27 -2.29 -0.24
CA GLN A 78 -1.97 -2.22 -1.53
C GLN A 78 -1.08 -2.72 -2.67
N ALA A 79 0.21 -2.38 -2.66
CA ALA A 79 1.20 -2.87 -3.62
C ALA A 79 1.38 -4.39 -3.54
N VAL A 80 1.47 -4.96 -2.33
CA VAL A 80 1.49 -6.41 -2.11
C VAL A 80 0.23 -7.07 -2.66
N TYR A 81 -0.95 -6.54 -2.33
CA TYR A 81 -2.22 -7.08 -2.84
C TYR A 81 -2.27 -7.05 -4.36
N LYS A 82 -1.92 -5.92 -4.98
CA LYS A 82 -1.88 -5.77 -6.44
C LYS A 82 -0.91 -6.77 -7.08
N ALA A 83 0.30 -6.89 -6.53
CA ALA A 83 1.29 -7.85 -7.02
C ALA A 83 0.79 -9.31 -6.92
N LEU A 84 0.09 -9.68 -5.84
CA LEU A 84 -0.43 -11.04 -5.67
C LEU A 84 -1.61 -11.35 -6.59
N VAL A 85 -2.52 -10.40 -6.78
CA VAL A 85 -3.76 -10.62 -7.54
C VAL A 85 -3.56 -10.54 -9.04
N GLU A 86 -2.66 -9.67 -9.51
CA GLU A 86 -2.45 -9.43 -10.94
C GLU A 86 -1.32 -10.29 -11.55
N GLY A 87 -0.95 -11.42 -10.91
CA GLY A 87 0.01 -12.39 -11.47
C GLY A 87 1.48 -12.08 -11.24
N GLY A 88 1.81 -11.29 -10.22
CA GLY A 88 3.18 -11.05 -9.78
C GLY A 88 3.80 -12.21 -8.98
N PRO A 89 5.00 -12.01 -8.41
CA PRO A 89 5.76 -13.05 -7.71
C PRO A 89 5.08 -13.50 -6.41
N SER A 90 5.27 -14.78 -6.04
CA SER A 90 4.71 -15.33 -4.79
C SER A 90 5.52 -14.93 -3.54
N ARG A 91 6.80 -14.57 -3.70
CA ARG A 91 7.72 -14.23 -2.60
C ARG A 91 7.67 -12.73 -2.28
N VAL A 92 6.51 -12.26 -1.86
CA VAL A 92 6.29 -10.85 -1.48
C VAL A 92 6.20 -10.69 0.03
N LYS A 93 6.72 -9.58 0.55
CA LYS A 93 6.52 -9.13 1.93
C LYS A 93 6.23 -7.64 1.94
N HIS A 94 5.69 -7.16 3.04
CA HIS A 94 5.57 -5.74 3.33
C HIS A 94 6.38 -5.42 4.60
N LEU A 95 7.00 -4.24 4.62
CA LEU A 95 7.72 -3.74 5.77
C LEU A 95 6.76 -3.09 6.78
N ASP A 96 6.59 -3.73 7.93
CA ASP A 96 5.82 -3.17 9.04
C ASP A 96 6.46 -1.86 9.52
N ARG A 97 5.62 -0.88 9.87
CA ARG A 97 6.00 0.52 10.18
C ARG A 97 6.76 1.29 9.08
N GLY A 98 6.97 0.68 7.92
CA GLY A 98 7.51 1.34 6.74
C GLY A 98 8.95 1.84 6.92
N VAL A 99 9.34 2.79 6.06
CA VAL A 99 10.66 3.42 6.05
C VAL A 99 10.90 4.20 7.34
N TYR A 100 9.86 4.83 7.90
CA TYR A 100 9.99 5.54 9.16
C TYR A 100 10.37 4.60 10.31
N GLY A 101 9.71 3.44 10.41
CA GLY A 101 10.07 2.41 11.39
C GLY A 101 11.50 1.88 11.20
N TRP A 102 11.93 1.69 9.94
CA TRP A 102 13.30 1.28 9.62
C TRP A 102 14.33 2.31 10.11
N PHE A 103 14.07 3.59 9.85
CA PHE A 103 14.90 4.71 10.30
C PHE A 103 14.95 4.80 11.83
N GLN A 104 13.80 4.71 12.50
CA GLN A 104 13.72 4.72 13.97
C GLN A 104 14.48 3.56 14.63
N ALA A 105 14.57 2.42 13.95
CA ALA A 105 15.32 1.26 14.41
C ALA A 105 16.84 1.41 14.22
N GLY A 106 17.32 2.51 13.64
CA GLY A 106 18.75 2.75 13.39
C GLY A 106 19.35 1.79 12.37
N LEU A 107 18.52 1.23 11.48
CA LEU A 107 18.97 0.30 10.45
C LEU A 107 19.70 1.05 9.32
N PRO A 108 20.58 0.38 8.56
CA PRO A 108 21.33 1.00 7.48
C PRO A 108 20.42 1.72 6.49
N PHE A 109 20.82 2.95 6.12
CA PHE A 109 20.05 3.83 5.26
C PHE A 109 21.02 4.72 4.47
N ASP A 110 20.82 4.82 3.16
CA ASP A 110 21.60 5.70 2.29
C ASP A 110 20.76 6.91 1.85
N GLY A 111 21.39 8.09 1.84
CA GLY A 111 20.78 9.36 1.46
C GLY A 111 20.18 10.16 2.62
N SER A 112 19.72 11.38 2.33
CA SER A 112 19.05 12.23 3.31
C SER A 112 17.60 11.79 3.51
N TYR A 113 17.21 11.53 4.76
CA TYR A 113 15.82 11.25 5.11
C TYR A 113 15.30 12.31 6.08
N VAL A 114 14.23 13.00 5.67
CA VAL A 114 13.48 13.91 6.53
C VAL A 114 12.09 13.30 6.68
N PRO A 115 11.73 12.75 7.86
CA PRO A 115 10.43 12.13 8.04
C PRO A 115 9.32 13.19 7.95
N ASP A 116 8.25 12.87 7.22
CA ASP A 116 7.07 13.73 7.07
C ASP A 116 6.09 13.46 8.23
N ILE A 117 6.53 13.84 9.44
CA ILE A 117 5.84 13.57 10.71
C ILE A 117 4.47 14.29 10.77
N GLY A 118 4.29 15.36 9.97
CA GLY A 118 3.09 16.20 9.99
C GLY A 118 1.97 15.75 9.04
N ARG A 119 2.29 15.11 7.90
CA ARG A 119 1.28 14.71 6.90
C ARG A 119 0.74 13.30 7.12
N LEU A 120 1.47 12.47 7.86
CA LEU A 120 1.15 11.06 8.06
C LEU A 120 1.00 10.80 9.56
N PRO A 121 -0.18 11.10 10.16
CA PRO A 121 -0.44 10.87 11.59
C PRO A 121 -0.21 9.42 12.02
N SER A 122 -0.17 8.50 11.05
CA SER A 122 0.12 7.09 11.23
C SER A 122 1.59 6.74 11.50
N ALA A 123 2.52 7.71 11.43
CA ALA A 123 3.89 7.62 11.95
C ALA A 123 3.98 7.97 13.45
N ALA A 124 2.97 8.63 14.02
CA ALA A 124 3.01 9.15 15.39
C ALA A 124 2.55 8.15 16.46
N ASP A 125 1.77 7.12 16.12
CA ASP A 125 1.13 6.28 17.14
C ASP A 125 1.77 4.90 17.29
N ASN A 126 2.45 4.72 18.42
CA ASN A 126 2.56 3.46 19.18
C ASN A 126 3.02 3.80 20.61
N LYS A 127 2.20 4.54 21.36
CA LYS A 127 2.13 4.38 22.81
C LYS A 127 0.92 3.53 23.15
#